data_AF-A0A1W0VVA9-F1
#
_entry.id   AF-A0A1W0VVA9-F1
#
_cell.length_a   1.000
_cell.length_b   1.000
_cell.length_c   1.000
_cell.angle_alpha   90.00
_cell.angle_beta   90.00
_cell.angle_gamma   90.00
#
_symmetry.space_group_name_H-M   'P 1'
#
loop_
_entity.id
_entity.type
_entity.pdbx_description
1 polymer ?
#
loop_
_entity_poly.entity_id
_entity_poly.type
_entity_poly.pdbx_seq_one_letter_code
_entity_poly.pdbx_strand_id
1 'polypeptide(L)'
;MELALASLLYHFDWELPAADDCALCDQQPETAEHLLVACVFAREVWHRLLSAIGLVHLLPSEASRLVGWWQESRALLPHNLRRSFDSLVVLVSWSLWKERNARTFDNTSCTPPQTLAKIKEEANAWLAAGFRGLAAFAALL
;
A
#
# COMPACT_ATOMS: atom_id res chain seq x y z
N MET A 1 -9.06 5.30 -15.39
CA MET A 1 -8.54 5.42 -14.01
C MET A 1 -7.43 4.42 -13.73
N GLU A 2 -7.48 3.20 -14.30
CA GLU A 2 -6.36 2.23 -14.26
C GLU A 2 -5.08 2.73 -14.95
N LEU A 3 -5.19 3.37 -16.13
CA LEU A 3 -4.01 3.82 -16.88
C LEU A 3 -3.28 5.00 -16.23
N ALA A 4 -3.98 5.89 -15.51
CA ALA A 4 -3.35 7.04 -14.88
C ALA A 4 -2.56 6.65 -13.62
N LEU A 5 -3.01 5.65 -12.86
CA LEU A 5 -2.32 5.17 -11.66
C LEU A 5 -1.14 4.26 -12.00
N ALA A 6 -1.30 3.35 -12.97
CA ALA A 6 -0.16 2.61 -13.51
C ALA A 6 0.85 3.59 -14.12
N SER A 7 0.40 4.59 -14.89
CA SER A 7 1.32 5.59 -15.44
C SER A 7 1.91 6.51 -14.36
N LEU A 8 1.24 6.82 -13.26
CA LEU A 8 1.86 7.57 -12.15
C LEU A 8 2.87 6.73 -11.36
N LEU A 9 2.66 5.41 -11.27
CA LEU A 9 3.60 4.49 -10.63
C LEU A 9 4.81 4.17 -11.52
N TYR A 10 4.65 4.18 -12.86
CA TYR A 10 5.71 3.84 -13.82
C TYR A 10 6.35 5.04 -14.54
N HIS A 11 5.71 6.21 -14.59
CA HIS A 11 6.14 7.38 -15.40
C HIS A 11 6.54 8.60 -14.56
N PHE A 12 6.25 8.61 -13.25
CA PHE A 12 6.84 9.58 -12.33
C PHE A 12 8.22 9.05 -11.97
N ASP A 13 9.27 9.67 -12.53
CA ASP A 13 10.70 9.37 -12.35
C ASP A 13 11.02 8.74 -10.98
N TRP A 14 10.99 7.42 -10.94
CA TRP A 14 11.34 6.58 -9.81
C TRP A 14 12.82 6.25 -9.96
N GLU A 15 13.67 7.29 -10.05
CA GLU A 15 15.12 7.13 -9.96
C GLU A 15 15.45 6.69 -8.53
N LEU A 16 15.26 5.40 -8.27
CA LEU A 16 15.90 4.74 -7.15
C LEU A 16 17.40 4.86 -7.41
N PRO A 17 18.19 5.43 -6.48
CA PRO A 17 19.64 5.32 -6.59
C PRO A 17 19.96 3.84 -6.76
N ALA A 18 20.47 3.49 -7.94
CA ALA A 18 20.77 2.13 -8.29
C ALA A 18 21.89 1.65 -7.37
N ALA A 19 21.54 0.84 -6.36
CA ALA A 19 22.38 -0.04 -5.53
C ALA A 19 22.17 0.03 -4.01
N ASP A 20 21.19 0.77 -3.49
CA ASP A 20 20.94 0.79 -2.04
C ASP A 20 19.91 -0.27 -1.59
N ASP A 21 20.13 -0.80 -0.39
CA ASP A 21 19.17 -1.66 0.30
C ASP A 21 17.86 -0.88 0.55
N CYS A 22 16.74 -1.60 0.59
CA CYS A 22 15.43 -0.98 0.75
C CYS A 22 15.35 -0.15 2.04
N ALA A 23 15.00 1.13 1.92
CA ALA A 23 14.95 2.07 3.04
C ALA A 23 13.92 1.67 4.13
N LEU A 24 13.00 0.75 3.82
CA LEU A 24 12.04 0.23 4.80
C LEU A 24 12.59 -0.90 5.67
N CYS A 25 13.41 -1.82 5.11
CA CYS A 25 13.84 -3.05 5.78
C CYS A 25 15.35 -3.26 5.87
N ASP A 26 16.15 -2.56 5.06
CA ASP A 26 17.61 -2.64 5.02
C ASP A 26 18.14 -4.08 4.78
N GLN A 27 17.44 -4.87 3.96
CA GLN A 27 17.69 -6.32 3.81
C GLN A 27 17.82 -6.81 2.37
N GLN A 28 17.22 -6.11 1.41
CA GLN A 28 17.14 -6.51 0.01
C GLN A 28 17.21 -5.27 -0.89
N PRO A 29 17.64 -5.40 -2.16
CA PRO A 29 17.66 -4.29 -3.09
C PRO A 29 16.30 -3.62 -3.22
N GLU A 30 16.29 -2.29 -3.19
CA GLU A 30 15.06 -1.54 -3.36
C GLU A 30 14.52 -1.69 -4.78
N THR A 31 13.29 -2.18 -4.89
CA THR A 31 12.50 -2.19 -6.13
C THR A 31 11.07 -1.80 -5.79
N ALA A 32 10.28 -1.33 -6.75
CA ALA A 32 8.86 -1.01 -6.50
C ALA A 32 8.09 -2.23 -5.96
N GLU A 33 8.36 -3.43 -6.49
CA GLU A 33 7.73 -4.66 -6.04
C GLU A 33 8.15 -5.03 -4.61
N HIS A 34 9.46 -4.93 -4.31
CA HIS A 34 9.93 -5.14 -2.95
C HIS A 34 9.30 -4.13 -2.00
N LEU A 35 9.39 -2.83 -2.30
CA LEU A 35 8.92 -1.76 -1.44
C LEU A 35 7.42 -1.87 -1.10
N LEU A 36 6.58 -2.18 -2.10
CA LEU A 36 5.14 -2.08 -1.96
C LEU A 36 4.47 -3.38 -1.50
N VAL A 37 5.04 -4.55 -1.82
CA VAL A 37 4.39 -5.84 -1.50
C VAL A 37 5.29 -6.90 -0.89
N ALA A 38 6.58 -6.98 -1.23
CA ALA A 38 7.43 -8.08 -0.73
C ALA A 38 8.23 -7.74 0.55
N CYS A 39 8.48 -6.45 0.81
CA CYS A 39 9.24 -5.97 1.96
C CYS A 39 8.56 -6.40 3.25
N VAL A 40 9.35 -6.89 4.22
CA VAL A 40 8.83 -7.32 5.53
C VAL A 40 8.03 -6.22 6.24
N PHE A 41 8.46 -4.96 6.10
CA PHE A 41 7.74 -3.80 6.62
C PHE A 41 6.37 -3.63 5.95
N ALA A 42 6.34 -3.64 4.61
CA ALA A 42 5.11 -3.51 3.84
C ALA A 42 4.14 -4.66 4.11
N ARG A 43 4.64 -5.90 4.14
CA ARG A 43 3.85 -7.09 4.46
C ARG A 43 3.22 -7.03 5.84
N GLU A 44 3.92 -6.49 6.82
CA GLU A 44 3.36 -6.29 8.16
C GLU A 44 2.24 -5.25 8.16
N VAL A 45 2.39 -4.14 7.41
CA VAL A 45 1.32 -3.15 7.22
C VAL A 45 0.11 -3.79 6.54
N TRP A 46 0.32 -4.54 5.46
CA TRP A 46 -0.74 -5.29 4.77
C TRP A 46 -1.41 -6.30 5.68
N HIS A 47 -0.64 -7.08 6.45
CA HIS A 47 -1.16 -8.07 7.38
C HIS A 47 -2.09 -7.44 8.40
N ARG A 48 -1.66 -6.36 9.05
CA ARG A 48 -2.48 -5.67 10.06
C ARG A 48 -3.74 -5.06 9.45
N LEU A 49 -3.61 -4.40 8.30
CA LEU A 49 -4.73 -3.76 7.62
C LEU A 49 -5.76 -4.78 7.12
N LEU A 50 -5.31 -5.79 6.37
CA LEU A 50 -6.19 -6.83 5.81
C LEU A 50 -6.83 -7.67 6.91
N SER A 51 -6.12 -7.92 8.02
CA SER A 51 -6.71 -8.58 9.19
C SER A 51 -7.81 -7.73 9.83
N ALA A 52 -7.60 -6.41 9.96
CA ALA A 52 -8.60 -5.51 10.53
C ALA A 52 -9.91 -5.49 9.72
N ILE A 53 -9.82 -5.64 8.39
CA ILE A 53 -10.99 -5.65 7.49
C ILE A 53 -11.50 -7.05 7.12
N GLY A 54 -10.96 -8.12 7.73
CA GLY A 54 -11.40 -9.50 7.48
C GLY A 54 -10.94 -10.11 6.14
N LEU A 55 -9.93 -9.53 5.48
CA LEU A 55 -9.41 -9.93 4.17
C LEU A 55 -7.98 -10.50 4.23
N VAL A 56 -7.54 -11.03 5.38
CA VAL A 56 -6.18 -11.57 5.57
C VAL A 56 -5.79 -12.67 4.57
N HIS A 57 -6.77 -13.39 4.02
CA HIS A 57 -6.55 -14.40 2.98
C HIS A 57 -6.05 -13.81 1.65
N LEU A 58 -6.15 -12.49 1.46
CA LEU A 58 -5.66 -11.76 0.29
C LEU A 58 -4.25 -11.19 0.51
N LEU A 59 -3.46 -11.68 1.47
CA LEU A 59 -2.12 -11.16 1.69
C LEU A 59 -1.20 -11.42 0.49
N PRO A 60 -0.36 -10.43 0.09
CA PRO A 60 0.66 -10.67 -0.91
C PRO A 60 1.74 -11.62 -0.35
N SER A 61 2.26 -12.47 -1.23
CA SER A 61 3.43 -13.30 -0.97
C SER A 61 4.72 -12.53 -1.26
N GLU A 62 5.87 -13.07 -0.86
CA GLU A 62 7.18 -12.48 -1.20
C GLU A 62 7.47 -12.46 -2.70
N ALA A 63 6.91 -13.40 -3.45
CA ALA A 63 7.06 -13.48 -4.91
C ALA A 63 5.99 -12.67 -5.66
N SER A 64 5.05 -12.04 -4.95
CA SER A 64 3.97 -11.29 -5.57
C SER A 64 4.49 -10.03 -6.24
N ARG A 65 3.92 -9.73 -7.41
CA ARG A 65 4.00 -8.40 -8.03
C ARG A 65 2.73 -7.62 -7.72
N LEU A 66 2.83 -6.33 -7.43
CA LEU A 66 1.73 -5.48 -6.99
C LEU A 66 0.53 -5.57 -7.94
N VAL A 67 0.74 -5.40 -9.24
CA VAL A 67 -0.35 -5.42 -10.22
C VAL A 67 -1.00 -6.80 -10.32
N GLY A 68 -0.19 -7.88 -10.33
CA GLY A 68 -0.68 -9.25 -10.39
C GLY A 68 -1.50 -9.61 -9.16
N TRP A 69 -0.93 -9.40 -7.97
CA TRP A 69 -1.60 -9.62 -6.69
C TRP A 69 -2.89 -8.80 -6.55
N TRP A 70 -2.88 -7.54 -6.97
CA TRP A 70 -4.06 -6.69 -6.94
C TRP A 70 -5.17 -7.28 -7.82
N GLN A 71 -4.87 -7.63 -9.07
CA GLN A 71 -5.86 -8.19 -10.00
C GLN A 71 -6.42 -9.53 -9.49
N GLU A 72 -5.58 -10.42 -9.00
CA GLU A 72 -5.98 -11.71 -8.42
C GLU A 72 -6.86 -11.53 -7.19
N SER A 73 -6.44 -10.69 -6.24
CA SER A 73 -7.21 -10.38 -5.03
C SER A 73 -8.56 -9.76 -5.37
N ARG A 74 -8.59 -8.85 -6.35
CA ARG A 74 -9.81 -8.19 -6.83
C ARG A 74 -10.78 -9.18 -7.47
N ALA A 75 -10.29 -10.21 -8.16
CA ALA A 75 -11.12 -11.24 -8.78
C ALA A 75 -11.84 -12.11 -7.73
N LEU A 76 -11.20 -12.35 -6.57
CA LEU A 76 -11.77 -13.09 -5.45
C LEU A 76 -12.85 -12.32 -4.67
N LEU A 77 -12.90 -10.99 -4.82
CA LEU A 77 -13.83 -10.14 -4.09
C LEU A 77 -15.20 -10.01 -4.76
N PRO A 78 -16.29 -9.95 -3.97
CA PRO A 78 -17.60 -9.51 -4.42
C PRO A 78 -17.56 -8.15 -5.10
N HIS A 79 -18.37 -7.95 -6.14
CA HIS A 79 -18.34 -6.74 -6.98
C HIS A 79 -18.49 -5.43 -6.17
N ASN A 80 -19.31 -5.43 -5.11
CA ASN A 80 -19.52 -4.28 -4.24
C ASN A 80 -18.28 -3.89 -3.41
N LEU A 81 -17.35 -4.82 -3.16
CA LEU A 81 -16.12 -4.55 -2.41
C LEU A 81 -14.95 -4.12 -3.31
N ARG A 82 -14.97 -4.47 -4.60
CA ARG A 82 -13.83 -4.23 -5.52
C ARG A 82 -13.39 -2.78 -5.55
N ARG A 83 -14.32 -1.83 -5.65
CA ARG A 83 -13.97 -0.39 -5.65
C ARG A 83 -13.33 0.06 -4.33
N SER A 84 -13.78 -0.52 -3.21
CA SER A 84 -13.19 -0.22 -1.90
C SER A 84 -11.81 -0.81 -1.73
N PHE A 85 -11.61 -2.02 -2.24
CA PHE A 85 -10.31 -2.65 -2.29
C PHE A 85 -9.34 -1.89 -3.20
N ASP A 86 -9.76 -1.49 -4.39
CA ASP A 86 -8.95 -0.70 -5.34
C ASP A 86 -8.46 0.61 -4.69
N SER A 87 -9.35 1.31 -3.98
CA SER A 87 -9.00 2.56 -3.28
C SER A 87 -8.05 2.32 -2.11
N LEU A 88 -8.25 1.22 -1.38
CA LEU A 88 -7.38 0.81 -0.29
C LEU A 88 -5.97 0.48 -0.80
N VAL A 89 -5.87 -0.24 -1.91
CA VAL A 89 -4.58 -0.62 -2.50
C VAL A 89 -3.75 0.61 -2.85
N VAL A 90 -4.39 1.60 -3.47
CA VAL A 90 -3.77 2.88 -3.83
C VAL A 90 -3.33 3.64 -2.58
N LEU A 91 -4.19 3.76 -1.57
CA LEU A 91 -3.89 4.48 -0.34
C LEU A 91 -2.68 3.89 0.40
N VAL A 92 -2.62 2.56 0.52
CA VAL A 92 -1.51 1.88 1.20
C VAL A 92 -0.23 2.02 0.41
N SER A 93 -0.28 1.81 -0.90
CA SER A 93 0.90 1.96 -1.77
C SER A 93 1.48 3.37 -1.69
N TRP A 94 0.61 4.38 -1.72
CA TRP A 94 1.00 5.77 -1.52
C TRP A 94 1.60 6.04 -0.14
N SER A 95 1.03 5.45 0.91
CA SER A 95 1.51 5.66 2.28
C SER A 95 2.86 4.99 2.54
N LEU A 96 3.10 3.82 1.96
CA LEU A 96 4.42 3.15 1.98
C LEU A 96 5.47 3.98 1.23
N TRP A 97 5.11 4.55 0.08
CA TRP A 97 5.98 5.48 -0.64
C TRP A 97 6.31 6.74 0.17
N LYS A 98 5.31 7.36 0.81
CA LYS A 98 5.53 8.51 1.71
C LYS A 98 6.47 8.15 2.87
N GLU A 99 6.29 6.98 3.49
CA GLU A 99 7.16 6.50 4.56
C GLU A 99 8.61 6.31 4.09
N ARG A 100 8.79 5.69 2.92
CA ARG A 100 10.11 5.54 2.30
C ARG A 100 10.78 6.90 2.08
N ASN A 101 10.06 7.86 1.50
CA ASN A 101 10.62 9.20 1.24
C ASN A 101 10.95 9.94 2.54
N ALA A 102 10.12 9.80 3.58
CA ALA A 102 10.40 10.40 4.89
C ALA A 102 11.69 9.86 5.52
N ARG A 103 11.99 8.57 5.31
CA ARG A 103 13.25 7.96 5.77
C ARG A 103 14.45 8.47 4.98
N THR A 104 14.33 8.56 3.66
CA THR A 104 15.42 8.97 2.77
C THR A 104 15.73 10.47 2.85
N PHE A 105 14.71 11.32 2.87
CA PHE A 105 14.89 12.77 2.73
C PHE A 105 14.75 13.54 4.04
N ASP A 106 13.92 13.06 4.98
CA ASP A 106 13.67 13.74 6.25
C ASP A 106 14.36 13.06 7.43
N ASN A 107 15.01 11.90 7.22
CA ASN A 107 15.62 11.07 8.26
C ASN A 107 14.64 10.73 9.41
N THR A 108 13.35 10.57 9.06
CA THR A 108 12.30 10.18 10.01
C THR A 108 11.74 8.81 9.66
N SER A 109 11.38 8.02 10.66
CA SER A 109 10.82 6.68 10.46
C SER A 109 9.62 6.42 11.36
N CYS A 110 8.66 5.67 10.85
CA CYS A 110 7.55 5.10 11.59
C CYS A 110 7.63 3.57 11.58
N THR A 111 7.17 2.98 12.68
CA THR A 111 6.94 1.53 12.78
C THR A 111 5.71 1.13 11.96
N PRO A 112 5.55 -0.15 11.55
CA PRO A 112 4.37 -0.60 10.81
C PRO A 112 3.03 -0.24 11.47
N PRO A 113 2.86 -0.34 12.82
CA PRO A 113 1.65 0.15 13.49
C PRO A 113 1.41 1.66 13.35
N GLN A 114 2.47 2.48 13.42
CA GLN A 114 2.35 3.94 13.24
C GLN A 114 2.00 4.29 11.79
N THR A 115 2.60 3.62 10.81
CA THR A 115 2.24 3.79 9.40
C THR A 115 0.78 3.37 9.14
N LEU A 116 0.32 2.29 9.77
CA LEU A 116 -1.10 1.89 9.71
C LEU A 116 -2.03 2.94 10.33
N ALA A 117 -1.65 3.55 11.46
CA ALA A 117 -2.43 4.62 12.07
C ALA A 117 -2.56 5.81 11.11
N LYS A 118 -1.46 6.24 10.47
CA LYS A 118 -1.49 7.29 9.43
C LYS A 118 -2.38 6.92 8.24
N ILE A 119 -2.35 5.66 7.79
CA ILE A 119 -3.23 5.16 6.71
C ILE A 119 -4.71 5.29 7.12
N LYS A 120 -5.05 4.91 8.35
CA LYS A 120 -6.42 5.00 8.88
C LYS A 120 -6.87 6.46 9.03
N GLU A 121 -6.00 7.34 9.51
CA GLU A 121 -6.26 8.78 9.58
C GLU A 121 -6.55 9.38 8.19
N GLU A 122 -5.72 9.05 7.19
CA GLU A 122 -5.91 9.50 5.81
C GLU A 122 -7.20 8.94 5.20
N ALA A 123 -7.51 7.65 5.43
CA ALA A 123 -8.76 7.04 4.99
C ALA A 123 -9.99 7.75 5.58
N ASN A 124 -9.93 8.08 6.87
CA ASN A 124 -10.99 8.82 7.56
C ASN A 124 -11.12 10.25 7.05
N ALA A 125 -10.02 10.92 6.75
CA ALA A 125 -10.03 12.24 6.12
C ALA A 125 -10.69 12.18 4.73
N TRP A 126 -10.40 11.16 3.91
CA TRP A 126 -11.03 10.99 2.60
C TRP A 126 -12.54 10.77 2.73
N LEU A 127 -12.97 9.90 3.66
CA LEU A 127 -14.38 9.65 3.95
C LEU A 127 -15.10 10.92 4.42
N ALA A 128 -14.48 11.70 5.31
CA ALA A 128 -15.01 12.98 5.80
C ALA A 128 -15.12 14.02 4.68
N ALA A 129 -14.20 14.02 3.72
CA ALA A 129 -14.24 14.84 2.51
C ALA A 129 -15.26 14.34 1.46
N GLY A 130 -15.99 13.26 1.74
CA GLY A 130 -17.06 12.73 0.87
C GLY A 130 -16.60 11.66 -0.13
N PHE A 131 -15.35 11.20 -0.08
CA PHE A 131 -14.89 10.11 -0.92
C PHE A 131 -15.52 8.78 -0.47
N ARG A 132 -16.45 8.26 -1.28
CA ARG A 132 -17.19 7.01 -0.99
C ARG A 132 -16.42 5.75 -1.34
N GLY A 133 -15.23 5.89 -1.93
CA GLY A 133 -14.42 4.76 -2.39
C GLY A 133 -13.82 3.91 -1.28
N LEU A 134 -13.97 4.24 0.00
CA LEU A 134 -13.58 3.38 1.13
C LEU A 134 -14.76 2.98 2.02
N ALA A 135 -15.99 3.33 1.63
CA ALA A 135 -17.16 3.22 2.49
C ALA A 135 -17.45 1.79 2.97
N ALA A 136 -17.09 0.77 2.18
CA ALA A 136 -17.31 -0.63 2.57
C ALA A 136 -16.43 -1.08 3.76
N PHE A 137 -15.34 -0.36 4.05
CA PHE A 137 -14.41 -0.67 5.13
C PHE A 137 -14.37 0.40 6.24
N ALA A 138 -15.20 1.44 6.14
CA ALA A 138 -15.15 2.61 7.02
C ALA A 138 -15.27 2.27 8.52
N ALA A 139 -16.04 1.25 8.90
CA ALA A 139 -16.19 0.85 10.30
C ALA A 139 -15.00 0.03 10.86
N LEU A 140 -14.09 -0.40 9.99
CA LEU A 140 -12.98 -1.30 10.29
C LEU A 140 -11.61 -0.59 10.16
N LEU A 141 -11.59 0.59 9.56
CA LEU A 141 -10.44 1.49 9.43
C LEU A 141 -10.39 2.44 10.63
#